data_AF-X5E3C8-F1
#
_entry.id   AF-X5E3C8-F1
#
_cell.length_a   1.000
_cell.length_b   1.000
_cell.length_c   1.000
_cell.angle_alpha   90.00
_cell.angle_beta   90.00
_cell.angle_gamma   90.00
#
_symmetry.space_group_name_H-M   'P 1'
#
loop_
_entity.id
_entity.type
_entity.pdbx_description
1 polymer ?
#
loop_
_entity_poly.entity_id
_entity_poly.type
_entity_poly.pdbx_seq_one_letter_code
_entity_poly.pdbx_strand_id
1 'polypeptide(L)'
;MENKLKRDQLPAKKAKNWKKSFKEEADKTFNLKLTPIVLQKETYKSLIGENENRVRVYLGLDNKKEDGKYVLCAYAVSSFLLGSGDVYADYETPVYKLGKKNEDFSDNTGEVIESIRLYRKWRAGEIDSDADGAAFRQYIYPNAYLLTKFELHELFNAQNHKEIVLEFGVAKTMNIMLSAASLSTEESTEQDKAVEPEYYDEAQLCPPFCDERSIYNS
;
A
#
# COMPACT_ATOMS: atom_id res chain seq x y z
N MET A 1 24.23 14.22 -17.68
CA MET A 1 24.60 13.10 -16.80
C MET A 1 23.31 12.51 -16.29
N GLU A 2 22.96 11.30 -16.70
CA GLU A 2 21.85 10.59 -16.06
C GLU A 2 22.31 10.22 -14.64
N ASN A 3 21.60 10.73 -13.62
CA ASN A 3 21.83 10.27 -12.26
C ASN A 3 21.55 8.77 -12.21
N LYS A 4 22.54 7.99 -11.76
CA LYS A 4 22.37 6.55 -11.57
C LYS A 4 21.28 6.34 -10.52
N LEU A 5 20.20 5.65 -10.92
CA LEU A 5 19.09 5.33 -10.03
C LEU A 5 19.56 4.43 -8.89
N LYS A 6 19.00 4.64 -7.70
CA LYS A 6 19.15 3.74 -6.56
C LYS A 6 18.41 2.42 -6.84
N ARG A 7 18.72 1.40 -6.04
CA ARG A 7 18.00 0.13 -6.08
C ARG A 7 16.49 0.38 -5.85
N ASP A 8 15.66 -0.23 -6.69
CA ASP A 8 14.19 -0.16 -6.66
C ASP A 8 13.58 1.24 -6.91
N GLN A 9 14.41 2.23 -7.27
CA GLN A 9 13.95 3.59 -7.58
C GLN A 9 13.30 3.62 -8.97
N LEU A 10 12.06 4.10 -9.02
CA LEU A 10 11.34 4.34 -10.26
C LEU A 10 11.91 5.57 -10.99
N PRO A 11 12.14 5.50 -12.31
CA PRO A 11 12.41 6.69 -13.11
C PRO A 11 11.26 7.70 -12.97
N ALA A 12 11.57 8.98 -12.74
CA ALA A 12 10.57 10.02 -12.49
C ALA A 12 9.48 10.09 -13.58
N LYS A 13 9.87 9.94 -14.86
CA LYS A 13 8.92 9.89 -15.99
C LYS A 13 7.96 8.70 -15.89
N LYS A 14 8.44 7.54 -15.44
CA LYS A 14 7.64 6.33 -15.24
C LYS A 14 6.65 6.53 -14.08
N ALA A 15 7.11 7.03 -12.94
CA ALA A 15 6.25 7.33 -11.79
C ALA A 15 5.12 8.32 -12.14
N LYS A 16 5.44 9.41 -12.86
CA LYS A 16 4.43 10.36 -13.36
C LYS A 16 3.38 9.71 -14.26
N ASN A 17 3.81 8.87 -15.20
CA ASN A 17 2.90 8.16 -16.10
C ASN A 17 1.99 7.20 -15.34
N TRP A 18 2.53 6.50 -14.33
CA TRP A 18 1.76 5.56 -13.51
C TRP A 18 0.70 6.26 -12.67
N LYS A 19 1.05 7.40 -12.04
CA LYS A 19 0.08 8.24 -11.33
C LYS A 19 -1.03 8.74 -12.24
N LYS A 20 -0.67 9.20 -13.44
CA LYS A 20 -1.65 9.66 -14.44
C LYS A 20 -2.58 8.52 -14.85
N SER A 21 -2.02 7.35 -15.14
CA SER A 21 -2.80 6.16 -15.52
C SER A 21 -3.73 5.73 -14.39
N PHE A 22 -3.28 5.79 -13.12
CA PHE A 22 -4.14 5.52 -11.97
C PHE A 22 -5.30 6.51 -11.87
N LYS A 23 -5.08 7.82 -12.09
CA LYS A 23 -6.18 8.80 -12.09
C LYS A 23 -7.21 8.51 -13.19
N GLU A 24 -6.75 8.21 -14.39
CA GLU A 24 -7.62 7.88 -15.54
C GLU A 24 -8.42 6.59 -15.31
N GLU A 25 -7.81 5.59 -14.68
CA GLU A 25 -8.49 4.35 -14.28
C GLU A 25 -9.46 4.61 -13.11
N ALA A 26 -9.05 5.46 -12.17
CA ALA A 26 -9.82 5.72 -10.97
C ALA A 26 -11.14 6.45 -11.22
N ASP A 27 -11.15 7.35 -12.20
CA ASP A 27 -12.35 8.04 -12.64
C ASP A 27 -13.40 7.08 -13.21
N LYS A 28 -13.00 5.90 -13.67
CA LYS A 28 -13.89 4.92 -14.32
C LYS A 28 -14.32 3.80 -13.40
N THR A 29 -13.38 3.16 -12.69
CA THR A 29 -13.64 1.86 -12.05
C THR A 29 -13.37 1.84 -10.54
N PHE A 30 -12.62 2.83 -10.03
CA PHE A 30 -12.10 2.78 -8.66
C PHE A 30 -13.15 3.11 -7.61
N ASN A 31 -14.21 3.86 -7.91
CA ASN A 31 -15.40 4.17 -7.08
C ASN A 31 -15.24 4.06 -5.53
N LEU A 32 -14.11 4.48 -5.01
CA LEU A 32 -13.71 4.40 -3.61
C LEU A 32 -13.09 5.73 -3.22
N LYS A 33 -13.26 6.12 -1.96
CA LYS A 33 -12.57 7.29 -1.41
C LYS A 33 -11.17 6.89 -1.00
N LEU A 34 -10.16 7.56 -1.57
CA LEU A 34 -8.77 7.41 -1.16
C LEU A 34 -8.48 8.30 0.04
N THR A 35 -7.94 7.71 1.08
CA THR A 35 -7.32 8.45 2.19
C THR A 35 -5.80 8.31 2.11
N PRO A 36 -5.04 9.30 2.62
CA PRO A 36 -3.58 9.18 2.67
C PRO A 36 -3.17 7.95 3.49
N ILE A 37 -2.40 7.06 2.87
CA ILE A 37 -1.83 5.88 3.52
C ILE A 37 -0.38 6.24 3.87
N VAL A 38 -0.09 6.35 5.16
CA VAL A 38 1.26 6.66 5.66
C VAL A 38 1.78 5.47 6.45
N LEU A 39 3.06 5.14 6.28
CA LEU A 39 3.76 4.23 7.17
C LEU A 39 4.73 5.04 8.02
N GLN A 40 4.54 5.00 9.34
CA GLN A 40 5.41 5.68 10.30
C GLN A 40 6.61 4.81 10.67
N LYS A 41 7.77 5.43 10.91
CA LYS A 41 9.03 4.73 11.25
C LYS A 41 8.89 3.86 12.50
N GLU A 42 8.12 4.30 13.49
CA GLU A 42 7.87 3.55 14.73
C GLU A 42 7.03 2.29 14.48
N THR A 43 5.98 2.40 13.67
CA THR A 43 5.21 1.25 13.20
C THR A 43 6.07 0.28 12.39
N TYR A 44 6.88 0.79 11.46
CA TYR A 44 7.81 -0.03 10.70
C TYR A 44 8.75 -0.83 11.61
N LYS A 45 9.36 -0.19 12.62
CA LYS A 45 10.23 -0.85 13.60
C LYS A 45 9.49 -1.96 14.37
N SER A 46 8.25 -1.72 14.74
CA SER A 46 7.42 -2.70 15.46
C SER A 46 7.07 -3.90 14.59
N LEU A 47 6.81 -3.68 13.29
CA LEU A 47 6.48 -4.73 12.33
C LEU A 47 7.69 -5.60 11.96
N ILE A 48 8.88 -5.01 11.77
CA ILE A 48 10.06 -5.81 11.39
C ILE A 48 10.59 -6.66 12.55
N GLY A 49 10.42 -6.18 13.79
CA GLY A 49 10.96 -6.84 14.98
C GLY A 49 12.48 -7.08 14.90
N GLU A 50 12.97 -8.01 15.71
CA GLU A 50 14.40 -8.36 15.76
C GLU A 50 14.86 -9.18 14.55
N ASN A 51 13.94 -9.92 13.92
CA ASN A 51 14.24 -10.81 12.79
C ASN A 51 14.26 -10.08 11.43
N GLU A 52 14.13 -8.75 11.45
CA GLU A 52 14.00 -7.91 10.26
C GLU A 52 12.92 -8.43 9.29
N ASN A 53 11.75 -8.81 9.79
CA ASN A 53 10.65 -9.30 8.96
C ASN A 53 10.30 -8.30 7.85
N ARG A 54 9.67 -8.78 6.78
CA ARG A 54 9.11 -7.89 5.75
C ARG A 54 7.77 -7.33 6.23
N VAL A 55 7.34 -6.25 5.59
CA VAL A 55 6.02 -5.66 5.84
C VAL A 55 5.11 -6.01 4.68
N ARG A 56 3.96 -6.60 4.98
CA ARG A 56 2.88 -6.76 4.01
C ARG A 56 1.76 -5.76 4.30
N VAL A 57 1.29 -5.11 3.25
CA VAL A 57 0.20 -4.15 3.30
C VAL A 57 -1.01 -4.75 2.61
N TYR A 58 -2.04 -5.07 3.38
CA TYR A 58 -3.36 -5.48 2.90
C TYR A 58 -4.23 -4.27 2.59
N LEU A 59 -5.03 -4.35 1.53
CA LEU A 59 -6.07 -3.39 1.25
C LEU A 59 -7.39 -3.81 1.89
N GLY A 60 -8.08 -2.86 2.51
CA GLY A 60 -9.35 -3.01 3.19
C GLY A 60 -10.33 -1.91 2.81
N LEU A 61 -11.59 -2.08 3.20
CA LEU A 61 -12.60 -1.03 3.15
C LEU A 61 -13.09 -0.72 4.56
N ASP A 62 -13.22 0.57 4.89
CA ASP A 62 -13.88 0.95 6.14
C ASP A 62 -15.37 0.61 6.07
N ASN A 63 -15.88 0.09 7.20
CA ASN A 63 -17.29 -0.26 7.35
C ASN A 63 -18.21 0.96 7.22
N LYS A 64 -17.68 2.16 7.46
CA LYS A 64 -18.41 3.42 7.32
C LYS A 64 -18.19 3.96 5.91
N LYS A 65 -19.29 4.11 5.17
CA LYS A 65 -19.29 4.87 3.92
C LYS A 65 -19.21 6.36 4.22
N GLU A 66 -18.40 7.07 3.45
CA GLU A 66 -18.37 8.54 3.43
C GLU A 66 -18.92 9.01 2.08
N ASP A 67 -19.87 9.95 2.12
CA ASP A 67 -20.52 10.49 0.91
C ASP A 67 -21.13 9.40 0.00
N GLY A 68 -21.62 8.31 0.61
CA GLY A 68 -22.19 7.16 -0.09
C GLY A 68 -21.17 6.20 -0.73
N LYS A 69 -19.86 6.48 -0.62
CA LYS A 69 -18.76 5.64 -1.14
C LYS A 69 -18.03 4.92 -0.02
N TYR A 70 -17.54 3.73 -0.30
CA TYR A 70 -16.62 3.05 0.63
C TYR A 70 -15.27 3.79 0.67
N VAL A 71 -14.64 3.81 1.84
CA VAL A 71 -13.32 4.40 2.04
C VAL A 71 -12.27 3.31 2.01
N LEU A 72 -11.26 3.45 1.13
CA LEU A 72 -10.13 2.54 1.11
C LEU A 72 -9.27 2.78 2.36
N CYS A 73 -8.95 1.71 3.06
CA CYS A 73 -7.96 1.68 4.13
C CYS A 73 -6.90 0.61 3.84
N ALA A 74 -5.80 0.66 4.60
CA ALA A 74 -4.73 -0.31 4.47
C ALA A 74 -4.27 -0.80 5.84
N TYR A 75 -3.86 -2.06 5.92
CA TYR A 75 -3.36 -2.69 7.14
C TYR A 75 -1.98 -3.25 6.90
N ALA A 76 -1.02 -2.87 7.74
CA ALA A 76 0.34 -3.39 7.71
C ALA A 76 0.52 -4.51 8.72
N VAL A 77 1.08 -5.63 8.28
CA VAL A 77 1.41 -6.80 9.10
C VAL A 77 2.86 -7.22 8.89
N SER A 78 3.40 -7.92 9.90
CA SER A 78 4.73 -8.53 9.82
C SER A 78 4.65 -9.82 9.00
N SER A 79 5.58 -10.01 8.07
CA SER A 79 5.66 -11.21 7.23
C SER A 79 7.06 -11.80 7.22
N PHE A 80 7.15 -13.11 7.41
CA PHE A 80 8.41 -13.87 7.43
C PHE A 80 8.45 -14.89 6.30
N LEU A 81 9.67 -15.25 5.87
CA LEU A 81 9.87 -16.24 4.81
C LEU A 81 9.54 -17.64 5.35
N LEU A 82 8.62 -18.34 4.70
CA LEU A 82 8.21 -19.69 5.09
C LEU A 82 9.00 -20.74 4.27
N GLY A 83 9.96 -21.39 4.92
CA GLY A 83 10.76 -22.45 4.29
C GLY A 83 11.74 -21.94 3.24
N SER A 84 12.02 -22.75 2.22
CA SER A 84 13.02 -22.47 1.17
C SER A 84 12.44 -21.90 -0.13
N GLY A 85 11.13 -21.61 -0.18
CA GLY A 85 10.48 -20.99 -1.34
C GLY A 85 10.27 -19.49 -1.14
N ASP A 86 9.74 -18.80 -2.15
CA ASP A 86 9.42 -17.36 -2.11
C ASP A 86 8.02 -17.07 -1.54
N VAL A 87 7.57 -17.85 -0.56
CA VAL A 87 6.28 -17.67 0.10
C VAL A 87 6.49 -17.05 1.48
N TYR A 88 5.79 -15.95 1.75
CA TYR A 88 5.86 -15.27 3.03
C TYR A 88 4.57 -15.50 3.82
N ALA A 89 4.72 -16.02 5.04
CA ALA A 89 3.64 -16.15 6.01
C ALA A 89 3.54 -14.88 6.86
N ASP A 90 2.33 -14.53 7.28
CA ASP A 90 2.09 -13.36 8.10
C ASP A 90 1.98 -13.74 9.57
N TYR A 91 2.48 -12.89 10.45
CA TYR A 91 2.13 -12.95 11.86
C TYR A 91 0.73 -12.37 12.07
N GLU A 92 -0.01 -12.94 13.02
CA GLU A 92 -1.30 -12.38 13.44
C GLU A 92 -1.15 -11.06 14.21
N THR A 93 0.00 -10.84 14.85
CA THR A 93 0.32 -9.60 15.55
C THR A 93 1.81 -9.29 15.42
N PRO A 94 2.21 -8.00 15.42
CA PRO A 94 1.32 -6.83 15.46
C PRO A 94 0.69 -6.51 14.09
N VAL A 95 -0.48 -5.86 14.11
CA VAL A 95 -1.16 -5.34 12.92
C VAL A 95 -1.55 -3.88 13.13
N TYR A 96 -1.26 -3.04 12.13
CA TYR A 96 -1.53 -1.61 12.20
C TYR A 96 -2.43 -1.15 11.06
N LYS A 97 -3.47 -0.37 11.37
CA LYS A 97 -4.20 0.39 10.35
C LYS A 97 -3.37 1.61 9.96
N LEU A 98 -3.10 1.73 8.67
CA LEU A 98 -2.33 2.83 8.10
C LEU A 98 -3.26 4.00 7.75
N GLY A 99 -2.90 5.18 8.23
CA GLY A 99 -3.64 6.43 7.98
C GLY A 99 -2.72 7.61 8.21
N LYS A 100 -3.24 8.78 8.61
CA LYS A 100 -2.38 9.91 9.02
C LYS A 100 -1.55 9.60 10.28
N LYS A 101 -2.10 8.78 11.17
CA LYS A 101 -1.43 8.18 12.31
C LYS A 101 -1.72 6.69 12.27
N ASN A 102 -0.71 5.89 12.57
CA ASN A 102 -0.88 4.45 12.54
C ASN A 102 -1.51 3.98 13.86
N GLU A 103 -2.59 3.23 13.74
CA GLU A 103 -3.36 2.73 14.88
C GLU A 103 -3.09 1.24 15.05
N ASP A 104 -2.82 0.82 16.28
CA ASP A 104 -2.61 -0.60 16.60
C ASP A 104 -3.96 -1.34 16.64
N PHE A 105 -4.09 -2.36 15.81
CA PHE A 105 -5.27 -3.22 15.71
C PHE A 105 -4.97 -4.66 16.16
N SER A 106 -3.85 -4.89 16.84
CA SER A 106 -3.42 -6.22 17.29
C SER A 106 -4.44 -6.91 18.20
N ASP A 107 -5.23 -6.14 18.96
CA ASP A 107 -6.32 -6.66 19.80
C ASP A 107 -7.66 -6.78 19.06
N ASN A 108 -7.78 -6.22 17.84
CA ASN A 108 -9.01 -6.12 17.06
C ASN A 108 -8.87 -6.77 15.66
N THR A 109 -8.14 -7.88 15.56
CA THR A 109 -7.88 -8.58 14.29
C THR A 109 -9.15 -9.00 13.55
N GLY A 110 -10.26 -9.26 14.26
CA GLY A 110 -11.56 -9.55 13.64
C GLY A 110 -12.09 -8.40 12.76
N GLU A 111 -11.92 -7.15 13.19
CA GLU A 111 -12.32 -5.97 12.40
C GLU A 111 -11.44 -5.82 11.15
N VAL A 112 -10.14 -6.11 11.28
CA VAL A 112 -9.20 -6.12 10.16
C VAL A 112 -9.61 -7.15 9.11
N ILE A 113 -9.91 -8.38 9.53
CA ILE A 113 -10.32 -9.47 8.64
C ILE A 113 -11.61 -9.10 7.89
N GLU A 114 -12.61 -8.57 8.58
CA GLU A 114 -13.86 -8.16 7.93
C GLU A 114 -13.65 -7.01 6.94
N SER A 115 -12.80 -6.04 7.27
CA SER A 115 -12.43 -4.95 6.35
C SER A 115 -11.74 -5.47 5.08
N ILE A 116 -10.80 -6.41 5.21
CA ILE A 116 -10.12 -7.05 4.07
C ILE A 116 -11.09 -7.88 3.23
N ARG A 117 -12.00 -8.62 3.88
CA ARG A 117 -13.05 -9.39 3.18
C ARG A 117 -13.99 -8.47 2.40
N LEU A 118 -14.39 -7.35 2.98
CA LEU A 118 -15.24 -6.38 2.30
C LEU A 118 -14.55 -5.82 1.05
N TYR A 119 -13.25 -5.50 1.13
CA TYR A 119 -12.45 -5.11 -0.03
C TYR A 119 -12.41 -6.19 -1.11
N ARG A 120 -12.24 -7.46 -0.74
CA ARG A 120 -12.22 -8.58 -1.70
C ARG A 120 -13.56 -8.74 -2.41
N LYS A 121 -14.69 -8.57 -1.70
CA LYS A 121 -16.03 -8.57 -2.32
C LYS A 121 -16.20 -7.42 -3.30
N TRP A 122 -15.72 -6.23 -2.95
CA TRP A 122 -15.73 -5.07 -3.84
C TRP A 122 -14.90 -5.32 -5.10
N ARG A 123 -13.70 -5.88 -4.92
CA ARG A 123 -12.77 -6.26 -5.97
C ARG A 123 -13.35 -7.36 -6.88
N ALA A 124 -14.11 -8.30 -6.34
CA ALA A 124 -14.81 -9.34 -7.10
C ALA A 124 -16.08 -8.82 -7.82
N GLY A 125 -16.50 -7.58 -7.55
CA GLY A 125 -17.74 -7.02 -8.10
C GLY A 125 -19.01 -7.56 -7.44
N GLU A 126 -18.90 -8.22 -6.28
CA GLU A 126 -20.04 -8.73 -5.51
C GLU A 126 -20.80 -7.60 -4.80
N ILE A 127 -20.10 -6.50 -4.49
CA ILE A 127 -20.71 -5.27 -3.98
C ILE A 127 -20.48 -4.13 -4.97
N ASP A 128 -21.46 -3.24 -5.06
CA ASP A 128 -21.54 -2.20 -6.09
C ASP A 128 -21.34 -2.78 -7.50
N SER A 129 -22.08 -3.86 -7.81
CA SER A 129 -22.00 -4.62 -9.07
C SER A 129 -22.44 -3.80 -10.29
N ASP A 130 -23.31 -2.82 -10.08
CA ASP A 130 -23.87 -1.97 -11.14
C ASP A 130 -22.92 -0.86 -11.58
N ALA A 131 -21.81 -0.67 -10.87
CA ALA A 131 -20.82 0.34 -11.23
C ALA A 131 -19.99 -0.12 -12.43
N ASP A 132 -19.68 0.83 -13.31
CA ASP A 132 -18.88 0.58 -14.50
C ASP A 132 -17.53 -0.05 -14.13
N GLY A 133 -17.21 -1.15 -14.80
CA GLY A 133 -15.97 -1.89 -14.59
C GLY A 133 -15.91 -2.76 -13.34
N ALA A 134 -17.02 -2.96 -12.61
CA ALA A 134 -17.07 -3.88 -11.46
C ALA A 134 -16.51 -5.29 -11.78
N ALA A 135 -16.83 -5.83 -12.96
CA ALA A 135 -16.35 -7.14 -13.41
C ALA A 135 -14.82 -7.21 -13.66
N PHE A 136 -14.15 -6.06 -13.84
CA PHE A 136 -12.73 -6.00 -14.17
C PHE A 136 -11.84 -5.66 -12.97
N ARG A 137 -12.42 -5.20 -11.86
CA ARG A 137 -11.68 -4.78 -10.65
C ARG A 137 -10.68 -5.82 -10.16
N GLN A 138 -11.04 -7.10 -10.19
CA GLN A 138 -10.17 -8.21 -9.76
C GLN A 138 -8.88 -8.38 -10.56
N TYR A 139 -8.84 -7.88 -11.79
CA TYR A 139 -7.66 -7.95 -12.66
C TYR A 139 -6.77 -6.71 -12.54
N ILE A 140 -7.28 -5.64 -11.94
CA ILE A 140 -6.58 -4.37 -11.79
C ILE A 140 -6.04 -4.24 -10.37
N TYR A 141 -6.89 -4.50 -9.37
CA TYR A 141 -6.59 -4.24 -7.98
C TYR A 141 -6.13 -5.51 -7.26
N PRO A 142 -4.93 -5.52 -6.64
CA PRO A 142 -4.42 -6.67 -5.90
C PRO A 142 -4.97 -6.73 -4.47
N ASN A 143 -4.78 -7.86 -3.80
CA ASN A 143 -5.20 -8.01 -2.39
C ASN A 143 -4.23 -7.34 -1.42
N ALA A 144 -2.92 -7.46 -1.69
CA ALA A 144 -1.88 -6.96 -0.82
C ALA A 144 -0.55 -6.80 -1.54
N TYR A 145 0.34 -6.03 -0.90
CA TYR A 145 1.68 -5.72 -1.34
C TYR A 145 2.68 -6.17 -0.28
N LEU A 146 3.64 -7.02 -0.64
CA LEU A 146 4.80 -7.33 0.20
C LEU A 146 5.91 -6.33 -0.13
N LEU A 147 6.17 -5.42 0.79
CA LEU A 147 7.19 -4.38 0.64
C LEU A 147 8.60 -4.98 0.76
N THR A 148 9.55 -4.42 0.03
CA THR A 148 10.93 -4.87 0.08
C THR A 148 11.65 -4.28 1.30
N LYS A 149 12.63 -5.01 1.84
CA LYS A 149 13.46 -4.45 2.91
C LYS A 149 14.31 -3.28 2.41
N PHE A 150 14.67 -3.27 1.12
CA PHE A 150 15.60 -2.30 0.55
C PHE A 150 14.98 -0.90 0.48
N GLU A 151 13.77 -0.78 -0.05
CA GLU A 151 13.05 0.51 -0.14
C GLU A 151 12.78 1.11 1.25
N LEU A 152 12.34 0.28 2.20
CA LEU A 152 12.06 0.73 3.57
C LEU A 152 13.34 1.10 4.32
N HIS A 153 14.42 0.33 4.14
CA HIS A 153 15.72 0.66 4.70
C HIS A 153 16.27 1.98 4.12
N GLU A 154 16.17 2.17 2.80
CA GLU A 154 16.61 3.40 2.15
C GLU A 154 15.84 4.61 2.71
N LEU A 155 14.51 4.55 2.76
CA LEU A 155 13.68 5.67 3.23
C LEU A 155 13.81 5.92 4.74
N PHE A 156 13.70 4.88 5.58
CA PHE A 156 13.70 5.06 7.03
C PHE A 156 15.09 5.13 7.65
N ASN A 157 16.08 4.37 7.14
CA ASN A 157 17.40 4.28 7.78
C ASN A 157 18.44 5.15 7.08
N ALA A 158 18.55 5.07 5.74
CA ALA A 158 19.56 5.83 5.01
C ALA A 158 19.20 7.32 4.89
N GLN A 159 17.94 7.63 4.53
CA GLN A 159 17.46 9.01 4.41
C GLN A 159 16.85 9.57 5.72
N ASN A 160 16.65 8.71 6.72
CA ASN A 160 16.14 9.06 8.05
C ASN A 160 14.78 9.77 8.05
N HIS A 161 13.89 9.42 7.13
CA HIS A 161 12.51 9.92 7.14
C HIS A 161 11.74 9.36 8.34
N LYS A 162 10.82 10.14 8.91
CA LYS A 162 9.94 9.68 9.99
C LYS A 162 8.71 8.97 9.47
N GLU A 163 8.29 9.32 8.26
CA GLU A 163 7.05 8.88 7.63
C GLU A 163 7.29 8.73 6.14
N ILE A 164 6.65 7.72 5.55
CA ILE A 164 6.62 7.51 4.10
C ILE A 164 5.17 7.43 3.64
N VAL A 165 4.90 7.92 2.44
CA VAL A 165 3.57 7.88 1.83
C VAL A 165 3.52 6.70 0.86
N LEU A 166 2.42 5.96 0.94
CA LEU A 166 2.07 4.88 0.04
C LEU A 166 1.07 5.44 -0.98
N GLU A 167 1.50 5.60 -2.22
CA GLU A 167 0.66 6.05 -3.34
C GLU A 167 0.41 4.91 -4.32
N PHE A 168 -0.62 5.05 -5.16
CA PHE A 168 -0.94 4.05 -6.18
C PHE A 168 -0.59 4.53 -7.58
N GLY A 169 -0.14 3.59 -8.40
CA GLY A 169 0.14 3.78 -9.82
C GLY A 169 -0.38 2.59 -10.61
N VAL A 170 -0.75 2.79 -11.87
CA VAL A 170 -1.21 1.69 -12.74
C VAL A 170 -0.25 1.53 -13.91
N ALA A 171 0.19 0.30 -14.12
CA ALA A 171 0.90 -0.10 -15.33
C ALA A 171 0.06 -1.10 -16.15
N LYS A 172 -0.34 -2.19 -15.49
CA LYS A 172 -1.29 -3.20 -15.98
C LYS A 172 -2.23 -3.56 -14.83
N THR A 173 -1.62 -3.84 -13.68
CA THR A 173 -2.24 -3.89 -12.35
C THR A 173 -1.89 -2.61 -11.59
N MET A 174 -2.63 -2.36 -10.50
CA MET A 174 -2.32 -1.33 -9.52
C MET A 174 -1.11 -1.74 -8.70
N ASN A 175 -0.05 -0.93 -8.74
CA ASN A 175 1.15 -1.04 -7.94
C ASN A 175 1.17 0.04 -6.86
N ILE A 176 1.99 -0.21 -5.85
CA ILE A 176 2.25 0.73 -4.77
C ILE A 176 3.55 1.48 -5.07
N MET A 177 3.58 2.77 -4.82
CA MET A 177 4.77 3.61 -4.95
C MET A 177 5.04 4.23 -3.59
N LEU A 178 6.26 4.04 -3.10
CA LEU A 178 6.71 4.62 -1.83
C LEU A 178 7.50 5.89 -2.09
N SER A 179 7.23 6.93 -1.30
CA SER A 179 8.06 8.12 -1.26
C SER A 179 8.17 8.64 0.16
N ALA A 180 9.18 9.46 0.43
CA ALA A 180 9.24 10.23 1.65
C ALA A 180 7.95 11.07 1.81
N ALA A 181 7.44 11.19 3.04
CA ALA A 181 6.42 12.18 3.34
C ALA A 181 7.06 13.57 3.24
N SER A 182 6.98 14.21 2.08
CA SER A 182 7.21 15.65 1.97
C SER A 182 6.02 16.37 2.61
N LEU A 183 6.30 17.44 3.37
CA LEU A 183 5.31 18.44 3.79
C LEU A 183 4.72 19.10 2.54
N SER A 184 3.83 18.41 1.85
CA SER A 184 3.11 18.92 0.69
C SER A 184 1.71 18.31 0.71
N THR A 185 1.06 18.44 1.86
CA THR A 185 -0.40 18.45 1.91
C THR A 185 -0.77 19.92 2.10
N GLU A 186 -1.13 20.57 1.00
CA GLU A 186 -1.75 21.91 0.95
C GLU A 186 -0.81 23.09 1.31
N GLU A 187 -0.77 24.11 0.45
CA GLU A 187 0.09 25.31 0.52
C GLU A 187 1.56 25.16 0.10
N SER A 188 1.80 25.18 -1.22
CA SER A 188 3.08 25.67 -1.73
C SER A 188 2.82 26.81 -2.70
N THR A 189 2.96 28.03 -2.20
CA THR A 189 3.23 29.23 -3.00
C THR A 189 4.41 28.94 -3.92
N GLU A 190 4.26 29.33 -5.19
CA GLU A 190 5.27 29.23 -6.23
C GLU A 190 6.55 29.96 -5.82
N GLN A 191 7.58 29.26 -5.31
CA GLN A 191 8.98 29.71 -5.44
C GLN A 191 10.10 28.78 -4.98
N ASP A 192 9.83 27.66 -4.30
CA ASP A 192 10.89 26.67 -4.09
C ASP A 192 10.89 25.68 -5.24
N LYS A 193 12.07 25.42 -5.84
CA LYS A 193 12.27 24.31 -6.77
C LYS A 193 11.88 23.03 -6.03
N ALA A 194 10.62 22.63 -6.15
CA ALA A 194 10.09 21.41 -5.57
C ALA A 194 10.96 20.27 -6.10
N VAL A 195 11.84 19.77 -5.22
CA VAL A 195 12.61 18.57 -5.52
C VAL A 195 11.57 17.49 -5.74
N GLU A 196 11.47 16.99 -6.97
CA GLU A 196 10.50 15.94 -7.27
C GLU A 196 10.77 14.76 -6.33
N PRO A 197 9.74 14.25 -5.62
CA PRO A 197 9.92 13.16 -4.69
C PRO A 197 10.48 11.92 -5.40
N GLU A 198 11.43 11.24 -4.76
CA GLU A 198 11.92 9.95 -5.20
C GLU A 198 10.85 8.88 -4.93
N TYR A 199 10.47 8.14 -5.98
CA TYR A 199 9.53 7.03 -5.90
C TYR A 199 10.25 5.70 -5.96
N TYR A 200 9.84 4.76 -5.11
CA TYR A 200 10.33 3.39 -5.06
C TYR A 200 9.16 2.43 -5.30
N ASP A 201 9.40 1.36 -6.05
CA ASP A 201 8.44 0.28 -6.30
C ASP A 201 9.18 -0.99 -6.74
N GLU A 202 9.15 -2.01 -5.87
CA GLU A 202 9.41 -3.41 -6.19
C GLU A 202 8.51 -4.31 -5.30
N ALA A 203 7.32 -3.80 -4.95
CA ALA A 203 6.45 -4.51 -4.05
C ALA A 203 5.88 -5.76 -4.72
N GLN A 204 5.97 -6.89 -4.03
CA GLN A 204 5.53 -8.17 -4.56
C GLN A 204 4.04 -8.38 -4.28
N LEU A 205 3.26 -8.67 -5.31
CA LEU A 205 1.82 -8.88 -5.18
C LEU A 205 1.49 -10.20 -4.46
N CYS A 206 0.41 -10.18 -3.70
CA CYS A 206 -0.20 -11.38 -3.12
C CYS A 206 -1.50 -11.72 -3.84
N PRO A 207 -1.64 -12.91 -4.45
CA PRO A 207 -0.64 -14.00 -4.67
C PRO A 207 0.43 -13.65 -5.74
N PRO A 208 1.54 -14.44 -5.88
CA PRO A 208 1.86 -15.72 -5.22
C PRO A 208 2.74 -15.62 -3.96
N PHE A 209 3.21 -14.42 -3.59
CA PHE A 209 4.19 -14.26 -2.51
C PHE A 209 3.57 -14.27 -1.10
N CYS A 210 2.39 -14.86 -0.93
CA CYS A 210 1.68 -14.94 0.34
C CYS A 210 1.19 -16.34 0.62
N ASP A 211 1.25 -16.73 1.90
CA ASP A 211 0.66 -17.97 2.37
C ASP A 211 -0.87 -17.88 2.32
N GLU A 212 -1.52 -18.83 1.66
CA GLU A 212 -2.99 -18.96 1.61
C GLU A 212 -3.59 -19.27 3.00
N ARG A 213 -2.77 -19.76 3.95
CA ARG A 213 -3.19 -20.04 5.32
C ARG A 213 -3.18 -18.82 6.23
N SER A 214 -2.64 -17.68 5.78
CA SER A 214 -2.68 -16.44 6.55
C SER A 214 -4.13 -16.06 6.83
N ILE A 215 -4.44 -15.69 8.08
CA ILE A 215 -5.79 -15.27 8.47
C ILE A 215 -6.28 -14.04 7.68
N TYR A 216 -5.34 -13.18 7.27
CA TYR A 216 -5.61 -12.02 6.42
C TYR A 216 -5.73 -12.38 4.94
N ASN A 217 -5.24 -13.57 4.57
CA ASN A 217 -5.35 -14.09 3.22
C ASN A 217 -6.54 -15.04 3.01
N SER A 218 -7.20 -15.48 4.09
CA SER A 218 -8.36 -16.38 4.08
C SER A 218 -9.70 -15.75 3.68
#